data_AF-A0A210PGY4-F1
#
_entry.id   AF-A0A210PGY4-F1
#
_cell.length_a   1.000
_cell.length_b   1.000
_cell.length_c   1.000
_cell.angle_alpha   90.00
_cell.angle_beta   90.00
_cell.angle_gamma   90.00
#
_symmetry.space_group_name_H-M   'P 1'
#
loop_
_entity.id
_entity.type
_entity.pdbx_description
1 polymer ?
#
loop_
_entity_poly.entity_id
_entity_poly.type
_entity_poly.pdbx_seq_one_letter_code
_entity_poly.pdbx_strand_id
1 'polypeptide(L)'
;MPLPLIKLFTLVGKQLIGKPIANTIKRAAKKSPWVKTSVIMPVAQLYTRTTVQMRSYGLGLGKVQSVEPVSIDRAMDLFGDFIGEFTILMFAVLAIYIEVSGRSRQNQKAEDAHEAFNDTIKSLNDKVEQLELCVQKQELEGKKVEEALKNLNMTMYYSQHGITSKVLALTEENNDAKHKKPTEKKKNVVKEE
;
A
#
# COMPACT_ATOMS: atom_id res chain seq x y z
N MET A 1 -12.69 -2.04 9.50
CA MET A 1 -13.64 -3.13 9.84
C MET A 1 -15.05 -2.54 9.79
N PRO A 2 -16.02 -3.11 9.06
CA PRO A 2 -17.36 -2.55 9.01
C PRO A 2 -17.99 -2.68 10.40
N LEU A 3 -18.34 -1.52 10.98
CA LEU A 3 -18.77 -1.35 12.36
C LEU A 3 -20.32 -1.48 12.47
N PRO A 4 -20.87 -1.60 13.69
CA PRO A 4 -22.04 -2.41 14.08
C PRO A 4 -23.43 -1.92 13.63
N LEU A 5 -23.53 -1.04 12.63
CA LEU A 5 -24.81 -0.52 12.12
C LEU A 5 -25.65 -1.61 11.46
N ILE A 6 -25.03 -2.49 10.67
CA ILE A 6 -25.72 -3.64 10.06
C ILE A 6 -26.27 -4.59 11.13
N LYS A 7 -25.53 -4.79 12.23
CA LYS A 7 -25.96 -5.63 13.36
C LYS A 7 -27.03 -4.96 14.22
N LEU A 8 -27.02 -3.63 14.35
CA LEU A 8 -28.12 -2.88 14.97
C LEU A 8 -29.38 -2.94 14.10
N PHE A 9 -29.23 -2.88 12.78
CA PHE A 9 -30.33 -2.92 11.82
C PHE A 9 -31.06 -4.27 11.85
N THR A 10 -30.34 -5.38 11.98
CA THR A 10 -30.97 -6.71 12.12
C THR A 10 -31.71 -6.87 13.45
N LEU A 11 -31.25 -6.22 14.53
CA LEU A 11 -31.92 -6.21 15.83
C LEU A 11 -33.19 -5.33 15.80
N VAL A 12 -33.08 -4.12 15.26
CA VAL A 12 -34.18 -3.14 15.15
C VAL A 12 -35.22 -3.61 14.13
N GLY A 13 -34.80 -4.25 13.04
CA GLY A 13 -35.69 -4.92 12.09
C GLY A 13 -36.57 -5.95 12.79
N LYS A 14 -36.00 -6.88 13.57
CA LYS A 14 -36.81 -7.86 14.33
C LYS A 14 -37.80 -7.21 15.31
N GLN A 15 -37.42 -6.10 15.95
CA GLN A 15 -38.28 -5.41 16.91
C GLN A 15 -39.42 -4.61 16.23
N LEU A 16 -39.17 -4.05 15.04
CA LEU A 16 -40.13 -3.24 14.27
C LEU A 16 -41.11 -4.09 13.44
N ILE A 17 -40.67 -5.24 12.89
CA ILE A 17 -41.37 -5.96 11.83
C ILE A 17 -42.74 -6.53 12.22
N GLY A 18 -42.97 -6.95 13.47
CA GLY A 18 -44.04 -7.94 13.63
C GLY A 18 -45.46 -7.40 13.78
N LYS A 19 -45.66 -6.59 14.82
CA LYS A 19 -46.97 -6.49 15.48
C LYS A 19 -47.33 -5.13 16.07
N PRO A 20 -46.41 -4.30 16.61
CA PRO A 20 -46.83 -3.08 17.30
C PRO A 20 -47.24 -1.96 16.33
N ILE A 21 -46.51 -1.74 15.24
CA ILE A 21 -46.80 -0.65 14.27
C ILE A 21 -48.09 -0.90 13.50
N ALA A 22 -48.29 -2.13 13.00
CA ALA A 22 -49.55 -2.49 12.33
C ALA A 22 -50.75 -2.31 13.28
N ASN A 23 -50.61 -2.68 14.56
CA ASN A 23 -51.68 -2.53 15.54
C ASN A 23 -51.92 -1.06 15.97
N THR A 24 -50.89 -0.22 16.04
CA THR A 24 -51.05 1.22 16.34
C THR A 24 -51.68 1.97 15.17
N ILE A 25 -51.31 1.65 13.93
CA ILE A 25 -51.94 2.22 12.73
C ILE A 25 -53.41 1.77 12.62
N LYS A 26 -53.70 0.49 12.87
CA LYS A 26 -55.10 -0.02 12.95
C LYS A 26 -55.92 0.69 14.03
N ARG A 27 -55.33 0.98 15.20
CA ARG A 27 -55.99 1.76 16.27
C ARG A 27 -56.13 3.24 15.91
N ALA A 28 -55.14 3.86 15.28
CA ALA A 28 -55.15 5.27 14.89
C ALA A 28 -56.18 5.53 13.78
N ALA A 29 -56.26 4.66 12.78
CA ALA A 29 -57.26 4.75 11.72
C ALA A 29 -58.69 4.47 12.24
N LYS A 30 -58.86 3.62 13.27
CA LYS A 30 -60.15 3.49 13.96
C LYS A 30 -60.56 4.76 14.72
N LYS A 31 -59.59 5.52 15.25
CA LYS A 31 -59.82 6.72 16.07
C LYS A 31 -60.00 8.01 15.26
N SER A 32 -59.45 8.10 14.04
CA SER A 32 -59.53 9.30 13.20
C SER A 32 -60.06 9.02 11.78
N PRO A 33 -61.27 9.51 11.43
CA PRO A 33 -61.80 9.45 10.06
C PRO A 33 -60.95 10.22 9.05
N TRP A 34 -60.23 11.26 9.48
CA TRP A 34 -59.42 12.08 8.60
C TRP A 34 -58.27 11.29 7.95
N VAL A 35 -57.63 10.39 8.72
CA VAL A 35 -56.56 9.53 8.22
C VAL A 35 -57.10 8.48 7.25
N LYS A 36 -58.31 7.96 7.50
CA LYS A 36 -59.01 7.02 6.61
C LYS A 36 -59.29 7.64 5.25
N THR A 37 -59.86 8.83 5.22
CA THR A 37 -60.25 9.48 3.97
C THR A 37 -59.08 10.13 3.24
N SER A 38 -58.10 10.71 3.95
CA SER A 38 -57.03 11.49 3.31
C SER A 38 -55.83 10.67 2.87
N VAL A 39 -55.52 9.54 3.53
CA VAL A 39 -54.31 8.77 3.24
C VAL A 39 -54.64 7.37 2.75
N ILE A 40 -55.53 6.66 3.44
CA ILE A 40 -55.79 5.24 3.16
C ILE A 40 -56.67 5.07 1.90
N MET A 41 -57.74 5.85 1.78
CA MET A 41 -58.66 5.79 0.64
C MET A 41 -58.00 6.13 -0.72
N PRO A 42 -57.20 7.19 -0.86
CA PRO A 42 -56.54 7.48 -2.15
C PRO A 42 -55.49 6.43 -2.51
N VAL A 43 -54.74 5.89 -1.54
CA VAL A 43 -53.76 4.82 -1.78
C VAL A 43 -54.46 3.55 -2.26
N ALA A 44 -55.60 3.20 -1.66
CA ALA A 44 -56.39 2.05 -2.09
C ALA A 44 -56.96 2.21 -3.50
N GLN A 45 -57.49 3.40 -3.82
CA GLN A 45 -58.01 3.71 -5.15
C GLN A 45 -56.90 3.70 -6.20
N LEU A 46 -55.71 4.20 -5.87
CA LEU A 46 -54.55 4.17 -6.74
C LEU A 46 -54.11 2.73 -7.04
N TYR A 47 -54.02 1.88 -6.02
CA TYR A 47 -53.66 0.46 -6.18
C TYR A 47 -54.64 -0.29 -7.09
N THR A 48 -55.95 -0.09 -6.89
CA THR A 48 -56.93 -0.76 -7.74
C THR A 48 -56.92 -0.20 -9.15
N ARG A 49 -56.73 1.12 -9.31
CA ARG A 49 -56.59 1.73 -10.63
C ARG A 49 -55.39 1.18 -11.39
N THR A 50 -54.21 1.11 -10.77
CA THR A 50 -53.00 0.58 -11.41
C THR A 50 -53.13 -0.91 -11.71
N THR A 51 -53.72 -1.69 -10.79
CA THR A 51 -53.94 -3.12 -10.98
C THR A 51 -54.90 -3.40 -12.13
N VAL A 52 -56.04 -2.69 -12.19
CA VAL A 52 -57.02 -2.87 -13.29
C VAL A 52 -56.44 -2.35 -14.61
N GLN A 53 -55.68 -1.25 -14.59
CA GLN A 53 -54.96 -0.76 -15.77
C GLN A 53 -53.95 -1.80 -16.29
N MET A 54 -53.11 -2.37 -15.43
CA MET A 54 -52.13 -3.40 -15.82
C MET A 54 -52.81 -4.66 -16.38
N ARG A 55 -53.88 -5.15 -15.73
CA ARG A 55 -54.63 -6.32 -16.22
C ARG A 55 -55.30 -6.04 -17.56
N SER A 56 -55.88 -4.84 -17.74
CA SER A 56 -56.52 -4.44 -19.00
C SER A 56 -55.50 -4.28 -20.13
N TYR A 57 -54.32 -3.74 -19.85
CA TYR A 57 -53.22 -3.62 -20.81
C TYR A 57 -52.68 -5.00 -21.23
N GLY A 58 -52.48 -5.91 -20.27
CA GLY A 58 -52.00 -7.27 -20.55
C GLY A 58 -52.99 -8.15 -21.33
N LEU A 59 -54.30 -7.85 -21.25
CA LEU A 59 -55.35 -8.57 -21.97
C LEU A 59 -55.82 -7.86 -23.25
N GLY A 60 -55.21 -6.72 -23.62
CA GLY A 60 -55.59 -5.96 -24.82
C GLY A 60 -56.99 -5.35 -24.78
N LEU A 61 -57.65 -5.33 -23.62
CA LEU A 61 -59.00 -4.79 -23.44
C LEU A 61 -58.89 -3.28 -23.22
N GLY A 62 -59.14 -2.53 -24.29
CA GLY A 62 -59.14 -1.07 -24.27
C GLY A 62 -60.24 -0.50 -23.37
N LYS A 63 -59.80 0.28 -22.37
CA LYS A 63 -60.56 1.02 -21.33
C LYS A 63 -61.15 0.18 -20.19
N VAL A 64 -60.68 0.55 -19.00
CA VAL A 64 -61.03 0.12 -17.65
C VAL A 64 -62.53 0.30 -17.39
N GLN A 65 -63.29 -0.80 -17.30
CA GLN A 65 -64.64 -0.77 -16.72
C GLN A 65 -64.57 -0.73 -15.18
N SER A 66 -65.43 0.13 -14.64
CA SER A 66 -65.81 0.39 -13.26
C SER A 66 -65.02 -0.32 -12.15
N VAL A 67 -64.32 0.48 -11.36
CA VAL A 67 -63.59 0.06 -10.17
C VAL A 67 -64.59 -0.22 -9.05
N GLU A 68 -64.64 -1.45 -8.55
CA GLU A 68 -65.36 -1.78 -7.32
C GLU A 68 -64.68 -1.08 -6.12
N PRO A 69 -65.44 -0.35 -5.27
CA PRO A 69 -64.86 0.36 -4.15
C PRO A 69 -64.26 -0.63 -3.16
N VAL A 70 -62.95 -0.51 -2.94
CA VAL A 70 -62.20 -1.36 -2.00
C VAL A 70 -62.71 -1.13 -0.58
N SER A 71 -63.05 -2.21 0.12
CA SER A 71 -63.38 -2.15 1.55
C SER A 71 -62.21 -1.56 2.35
N ILE A 72 -62.55 -0.64 3.27
CA ILE A 72 -61.60 0.14 4.06
C ILE A 72 -60.64 -0.76 4.84
N ASP A 73 -61.10 -1.93 5.31
CA ASP A 73 -60.27 -2.85 6.09
C ASP A 73 -59.11 -3.42 5.25
N ARG A 74 -59.37 -3.76 3.99
CA ARG A 74 -58.35 -4.28 3.07
C ARG A 74 -57.33 -3.22 2.68
N ALA A 75 -57.78 -1.98 2.51
CA ALA A 75 -56.90 -0.83 2.26
C ALA A 75 -55.94 -0.56 3.44
N MET A 76 -56.44 -0.73 4.67
CA MET A 76 -55.66 -0.51 5.88
C MET A 76 -54.59 -1.58 6.10
N ASP A 77 -54.87 -2.83 5.78
CA ASP A 77 -53.88 -3.92 5.86
C ASP A 77 -52.74 -3.67 4.86
N LEU A 78 -53.07 -3.35 3.61
CA LEU A 78 -52.08 -3.08 2.57
C LEU A 78 -51.20 -1.85 2.89
N PHE A 79 -51.82 -0.80 3.43
CA PHE A 79 -51.11 0.40 3.85
C PHE A 79 -50.20 0.16 5.06
N GLY A 80 -50.62 -0.70 6.00
CA GLY A 80 -49.81 -1.10 7.15
C GLY A 80 -48.54 -1.84 6.73
N ASP A 81 -48.67 -2.78 5.80
CA ASP A 81 -47.52 -3.52 5.25
C ASP A 81 -46.57 -2.60 4.47
N PHE A 82 -47.12 -1.69 3.67
CA PHE A 82 -46.34 -0.69 2.93
C PHE A 82 -45.54 0.24 3.85
N ILE A 83 -46.13 0.76 4.91
CA ILE A 83 -45.41 1.63 5.88
C ILE A 83 -44.35 0.83 6.64
N GLY A 84 -44.63 -0.42 6.99
CA GLY A 84 -43.65 -1.30 7.62
C GLY A 84 -42.41 -1.49 6.75
N GLU A 85 -42.60 -1.84 5.48
CA GLU A 85 -41.50 -2.03 4.54
C GLU A 85 -40.77 -0.71 4.23
N PHE A 86 -41.51 0.37 4.00
CA PHE A 86 -40.94 1.68 3.69
C PHE A 86 -40.06 2.23 4.82
N THR A 87 -40.50 2.10 6.08
CA THR A 87 -39.72 2.60 7.22
C THR A 87 -38.41 1.83 7.39
N ILE A 88 -38.44 0.50 7.23
CA ILE A 88 -37.23 -0.33 7.29
C ILE A 88 -36.27 0.06 6.16
N LEU A 89 -36.77 0.18 4.93
CA LEU A 89 -35.96 0.59 3.78
C LEU A 89 -35.34 1.98 3.97
N MET A 90 -36.08 2.94 4.53
CA MET A 90 -35.55 4.28 4.82
C MET A 90 -34.37 4.23 5.79
N PHE A 91 -34.51 3.50 6.90
CA PHE A 91 -33.43 3.35 7.87
C PHE A 91 -32.23 2.58 7.31
N ALA A 92 -32.44 1.62 6.40
CA ALA A 92 -31.35 0.90 5.73
C ALA A 92 -30.51 1.85 4.88
N VAL A 93 -31.18 2.67 4.05
CA VAL A 93 -30.51 3.66 3.20
C VAL A 93 -29.77 4.69 4.05
N LEU A 94 -30.39 5.16 5.13
CA LEU A 94 -29.76 6.13 6.03
C LEU A 94 -28.51 5.55 6.73
N ALA A 95 -28.56 4.29 7.15
CA ALA A 95 -27.41 3.61 7.75
C ALA A 95 -26.26 3.46 6.76
N ILE A 96 -26.56 3.06 5.52
CA ILE A 96 -25.56 2.97 4.44
C ILE A 96 -24.97 4.35 4.15
N TYR A 97 -25.80 5.39 4.10
CA TYR A 97 -25.34 6.77 3.85
C TYR A 97 -24.36 7.25 4.92
N ILE A 98 -24.69 7.01 6.20
CA ILE A 98 -23.80 7.36 7.32
C ILE A 98 -22.48 6.60 7.21
N GLU A 99 -22.51 5.30 6.90
CA GLU A 99 -21.29 4.50 6.75
C GLU A 99 -20.42 4.98 5.58
N VAL A 100 -21.02 5.28 4.43
CA VAL A 100 -20.32 5.83 3.26
C VAL A 100 -19.70 7.20 3.59
N SER A 101 -20.42 8.06 4.31
CA SER A 101 -19.89 9.36 4.75
C SER A 101 -18.71 9.22 5.72
N GLY A 102 -18.75 8.22 6.60
CA GLY A 102 -17.66 7.92 7.53
C GLY A 102 -16.45 7.27 6.85
N ARG A 103 -16.68 6.47 5.80
CA ARG A 103 -15.63 5.72 5.10
C ARG A 103 -14.62 6.62 4.37
N SER A 104 -15.05 7.77 3.86
CA SER A 104 -14.15 8.79 3.29
C SER A 104 -13.03 9.18 4.25
N ARG A 105 -13.37 9.35 5.54
CA ARG A 105 -12.40 9.72 6.58
C ARG A 105 -11.50 8.56 7.02
N GLN A 106 -11.98 7.33 6.94
CA GLN A 106 -11.21 6.15 7.32
C GLN A 106 -10.26 5.68 6.21
N ASN A 107 -10.65 5.86 4.95
CA ASN A 107 -9.79 5.58 3.81
C ASN A 107 -8.61 6.56 3.74
N GLN A 108 -8.82 7.86 4.01
CA GLN A 108 -7.72 8.84 4.08
C GLN A 108 -6.64 8.43 5.09
N LYS A 109 -7.03 8.00 6.30
CA LYS A 109 -6.05 7.53 7.30
C LYS A 109 -5.30 6.26 6.88
N ALA A 110 -5.92 5.42 6.05
CA ALA A 110 -5.25 4.24 5.51
C ALA A 110 -4.29 4.63 4.38
N GLU A 111 -4.69 5.56 3.52
CA GLU A 111 -3.85 6.14 2.47
C GLU A 111 -2.62 6.86 3.06
N ASP A 112 -2.81 7.69 4.09
CA ASP A 112 -1.72 8.37 4.80
C ASP A 112 -0.70 7.37 5.39
N ALA A 113 -1.18 6.25 5.93
CA ALA A 113 -0.33 5.20 6.48
C ALA A 113 0.44 4.44 5.38
N HIS A 114 -0.19 4.22 4.22
CA HIS A 114 0.48 3.63 3.06
C HIS A 114 1.53 4.57 2.45
N GLU A 115 1.25 5.88 2.43
CA GLU A 115 2.19 6.89 1.94
C GLU A 115 3.43 6.97 2.84
N ALA A 116 3.25 7.03 4.17
CA ALA A 116 4.35 7.02 5.13
C ALA A 116 5.23 5.75 5.02
N PHE A 117 4.63 4.59 4.75
CA PHE A 117 5.37 3.34 4.53
C PHE A 117 6.17 3.38 3.23
N ASN A 118 5.58 3.86 2.14
CA ASN A 118 6.28 4.01 0.85
C ASN A 118 7.44 5.00 0.94
N ASP A 119 7.28 6.11 1.66
CA ASP A 119 8.37 7.06 1.88
C ASP A 119 9.52 6.45 2.69
N THR A 120 9.19 5.61 3.67
CA THR A 120 10.20 4.84 4.41
C THR A 120 10.97 3.90 3.48
N ILE A 121 10.28 3.17 2.60
CA ILE A 121 10.92 2.29 1.61
C ILE A 121 11.81 3.08 0.65
N LYS A 122 11.35 4.21 0.13
CA LYS A 122 12.18 5.08 -0.73
C LYS A 122 13.44 5.51 0.00
N SER A 123 13.32 6.00 1.24
CA SER A 123 14.48 6.44 2.02
C SER A 123 15.47 5.30 2.31
N LEU A 124 15.00 4.06 2.43
CA LEU A 124 15.85 2.88 2.58
C LEU A 124 16.56 2.53 1.28
N ASN A 125 15.86 2.56 0.15
CA ASN A 125 16.47 2.35 -1.17
C ASN A 125 17.54 3.40 -1.47
N ASP A 126 17.27 4.67 -1.21
CA ASP A 126 18.25 5.76 -1.41
C ASP A 126 19.51 5.54 -0.55
N LYS A 127 19.34 5.07 0.69
CA LYS A 127 20.48 4.73 1.57
C LYS A 127 21.27 3.54 1.04
N VAL A 128 20.59 2.51 0.54
CA VAL A 128 21.24 1.34 -0.06
C VAL A 128 22.04 1.75 -1.30
N GLU A 129 21.47 2.59 -2.17
CA GLU A 129 22.17 3.11 -3.35
C GLU A 129 23.42 3.93 -2.96
N GLN A 130 23.32 4.79 -1.95
CA GLN A 130 24.48 5.53 -1.44
C GLN A 130 25.57 4.61 -0.86
N LEU A 131 25.17 3.55 -0.16
CA LEU A 131 26.09 2.54 0.36
C LEU A 131 26.80 1.79 -0.78
N GLU A 132 26.08 1.40 -1.83
CA GLU A 132 26.66 0.76 -3.01
C GLU A 132 27.68 1.65 -3.70
N LEU A 133 27.39 2.95 -3.86
CA LEU A 133 28.33 3.92 -4.40
C LEU A 133 29.59 4.07 -3.53
N CYS A 134 29.43 4.05 -2.20
CA CYS A 134 30.54 4.12 -1.26
C CYS A 134 31.44 2.88 -1.37
N VAL A 135 30.85 1.68 -1.47
CA VAL A 135 31.58 0.42 -1.65
C VAL A 135 32.35 0.43 -2.97
N GLN A 136 31.71 0.82 -4.09
CA GLN A 136 32.39 0.93 -5.38
C GLN A 136 33.58 1.90 -5.33
N LYS A 137 33.43 3.02 -4.62
CA LYS A 137 34.53 3.98 -4.44
C LYS A 137 35.67 3.37 -3.64
N GLN A 138 35.38 2.67 -2.55
CA GLN A 138 36.38 1.98 -1.74
C GLN A 138 37.11 0.89 -2.53
N GLU A 139 36.41 0.13 -3.37
CA GLU A 139 37.04 -0.88 -4.25
C GLU A 139 38.00 -0.25 -5.26
N LEU A 140 37.64 0.89 -5.85
CA LEU A 140 38.51 1.64 -6.75
C LEU A 140 39.75 2.18 -6.03
N GLU A 141 39.58 2.69 -4.81
CA GLU A 141 40.70 3.13 -3.97
C GLU A 141 41.61 1.95 -3.61
N GLY A 142 41.04 0.78 -3.27
CA GLY A 142 41.79 -0.45 -3.03
C GLY A 142 42.64 -0.89 -4.23
N LYS A 143 42.05 -0.88 -5.44
CA LYS A 143 42.79 -1.20 -6.69
C LYS A 143 43.95 -0.25 -6.95
N LYS A 144 43.76 1.06 -6.73
CA LYS A 144 44.83 2.05 -6.89
C LYS A 144 46.00 1.81 -5.94
N VAL A 145 45.70 1.44 -4.69
CA VAL A 145 46.74 1.10 -3.70
C VAL A 145 47.50 -0.15 -4.13
N GLU A 146 46.79 -1.17 -4.62
CA GLU A 146 47.41 -2.39 -5.14
C GLU A 146 48.34 -2.11 -6.34
N GLU A 147 47.90 -1.27 -7.28
CA GLU A 147 48.73 -0.84 -8.41
C GLU A 147 49.98 -0.06 -7.95
N ALA A 148 49.84 0.84 -6.97
CA ALA A 148 50.97 1.57 -6.39
C ALA A 148 51.98 0.62 -5.72
N LEU A 149 51.51 -0.39 -4.99
CA LEU A 149 52.37 -1.41 -4.38
C LEU A 149 53.10 -2.23 -5.45
N LYS A 150 52.42 -2.62 -6.53
CA LYS A 150 53.04 -3.35 -7.65
C LYS A 150 54.14 -2.52 -8.34
N ASN A 151 53.88 -1.24 -8.59
CA ASN A 151 54.86 -0.32 -9.19
C ASN A 151 56.08 -0.09 -8.30
N LEU A 152 55.87 0.07 -6.98
CA LEU A 152 56.96 0.17 -6.01
C LEU A 152 57.78 -1.12 -5.95
N ASN A 153 57.12 -2.28 -5.90
CA ASN A 153 57.81 -3.56 -5.87
C ASN A 153 58.66 -3.78 -7.15
N MET A 154 58.14 -3.45 -8.32
CA MET A 154 58.91 -3.48 -9.56
C MET A 154 60.11 -2.53 -9.53
N THR A 155 59.93 -1.30 -9.04
CA THR A 155 61.04 -0.32 -8.90
C THR A 155 62.12 -0.82 -7.94
N MET A 156 61.70 -1.43 -6.82
CA MET A 156 62.60 -2.04 -5.85
C MET A 156 63.36 -3.24 -6.43
N TYR A 157 62.71 -4.09 -7.23
CA TYR A 157 63.34 -5.23 -7.91
C TYR A 157 64.47 -4.78 -8.86
N TYR A 158 64.25 -3.74 -9.68
CA TYR A 158 65.29 -3.19 -10.56
C TYR A 158 66.44 -2.53 -9.78
N SER A 159 66.12 -1.83 -8.69
CA SER A 159 67.12 -1.22 -7.80
C SER A 159 68.01 -2.27 -7.14
N GLN A 160 67.43 -3.37 -6.64
CA GLN A 160 68.15 -4.49 -6.02
C GLN A 160 69.14 -5.12 -7.01
N HIS A 161 68.72 -5.47 -8.23
CA HIS A 161 69.61 -6.04 -9.25
C HIS A 161 70.74 -5.07 -9.69
N GLY A 162 70.46 -3.77 -9.71
CA GLY A 162 71.48 -2.73 -9.94
C GLY A 162 72.49 -2.63 -8.80
N ILE A 163 72.07 -2.86 -7.55
CA ILE A 163 72.95 -2.90 -6.38
C ILE A 163 73.73 -4.22 -6.37
N THR A 164 73.11 -5.37 -6.64
CA THR A 164 73.79 -6.67 -6.66
C THR A 164 74.89 -6.70 -7.72
N SER A 165 74.64 -6.19 -8.92
CA SER A 165 75.65 -6.11 -9.98
C SER A 165 76.80 -5.17 -9.64
N LYS A 166 76.52 -4.01 -9.03
CA LYS A 166 77.57 -3.09 -8.53
C LYS A 166 78.39 -3.72 -7.41
N VAL A 167 77.76 -4.42 -6.47
CA VAL A 167 78.45 -5.12 -5.37
C VAL A 167 79.25 -6.32 -5.91
N LEU A 168 78.75 -7.02 -6.93
CA LEU A 168 79.48 -8.11 -7.59
C LEU A 168 80.71 -7.58 -8.33
N ALA A 169 80.58 -6.48 -9.08
CA ALA A 169 81.69 -5.81 -9.76
C ALA A 169 82.74 -5.28 -8.77
N LEU A 170 82.31 -4.69 -7.65
CA LEU A 170 83.21 -4.26 -6.57
C LEU A 170 83.86 -5.45 -5.83
N THR A 171 83.24 -6.62 -5.84
CA THR A 171 83.79 -7.86 -5.24
C THR A 171 84.80 -8.54 -6.18
N GLU A 172 84.55 -8.50 -7.49
CA GLU A 172 85.49 -8.97 -8.52
C GLU A 172 86.73 -8.08 -8.58
N GLU A 173 86.58 -6.75 -8.55
CA GLU A 173 87.69 -5.78 -8.50
C GLU A 173 88.59 -5.98 -7.26
N ASN A 174 87.99 -6.32 -6.10
CA ASN A 174 88.73 -6.59 -4.87
C ASN A 174 89.43 -7.96 -4.85
N ASN A 175 88.93 -8.93 -5.61
CA ASN A 175 89.56 -10.25 -5.76
C ASN A 175 90.72 -10.23 -6.76
N ASP A 176 90.63 -9.45 -7.84
CA ASP A 176 91.74 -9.23 -8.79
C ASP A 176 92.92 -8.47 -8.14
N ALA A 177 92.63 -7.57 -7.20
CA ALA A 177 93.65 -6.85 -6.44
C ALA A 177 94.48 -7.77 -5.50
N LYS A 178 93.99 -8.96 -5.12
CA LYS A 178 94.73 -9.93 -4.29
C LYS A 178 95.67 -10.86 -5.07
N HIS A 179 95.56 -10.94 -6.40
CA HIS A 179 96.40 -11.86 -7.19
C HIS A 179 97.72 -11.25 -7.71
N LYS A 180 97.96 -9.95 -7.49
CA LYS A 180 99.17 -9.25 -7.95
C LYS A 180 100.11 -8.92 -6.78
N LYS A 181 100.83 -9.95 -6.29
CA LYS A 181 102.08 -9.75 -5.53
C LYS A 181 103.13 -9.08 -6.44
N PRO A 182 103.84 -8.03 -5.99
CA PRO A 182 105.12 -7.66 -6.59
C PRO A 182 106.23 -8.47 -5.90
N THR A 183 106.81 -9.44 -6.61
CA THR A 183 108.08 -10.07 -6.23
C THR A 183 109.25 -9.22 -6.74
N GLU A 184 110.01 -8.68 -5.79
CA GLU A 184 111.47 -8.50 -5.73
C GLU A 184 112.22 -7.89 -6.94
N LYS A 185 113.12 -6.93 -6.65
CA LYS A 185 114.56 -7.24 -6.43
C LYS A 185 115.41 -6.02 -6.08
N LYS A 186 116.35 -6.28 -5.18
CA LYS A 186 117.46 -5.43 -4.70
C LYS A 186 118.46 -5.03 -5.80
N LYS A 187 119.09 -3.87 -5.63
CA LYS A 187 120.46 -3.49 -6.07
C LYS A 187 120.97 -2.47 -5.02
N ASN A 188 121.79 -2.86 -4.03
CA ASN A 188 123.27 -2.92 -3.98
C ASN A 188 123.92 -1.58 -4.41
N VAL A 189 124.83 -0.97 -3.64
CA VAL A 189 126.27 -1.30 -3.51
C VAL A 189 126.88 -0.28 -2.49
N VAL A 190 127.43 -0.71 -1.33
CA VAL A 190 128.88 -0.76 -0.95
C VAL A 190 129.42 0.51 -0.25
N LYS A 191 130.14 0.27 0.88
CA LYS A 191 131.33 0.90 1.53
C LYS A 191 131.67 2.37 1.22
N GLU A 192 132.26 3.20 2.08
CA GLU A 192 133.35 3.16 3.09
C GLU A 192 133.23 4.57 3.76
N GLU A 193 133.45 4.82 5.06
CA GLU A 193 134.69 4.86 5.86
C GLU A 193 134.31 4.97 7.35
#